data_AF-A0A3C2A2D8-F1
#
_entry.id   AF-A0A3C2A2D8-F1
#
_cell.length_a   1.000
_cell.length_b   1.000
_cell.length_c   1.000
_cell.angle_alpha   90.00
_cell.angle_beta   90.00
_cell.angle_gamma   90.00
#
_symmetry.space_group_name_H-M   'P 1'
#
loop_
_entity.id
_entity.type
_entity.pdbx_description
1 polymer ?
#
loop_
_entity_poly.entity_id
_entity_poly.type
_entity_poly.pdbx_seq_one_letter_code
_entity_poly.pdbx_strand_id
1 'polypeptide(L)'
;MKFAKVEMSNSDVMEINYNGINPTKDQFEAYLKEVIDMVEQNPGAAQLYDGTNIKLLPADLRIRHGKWIKENEGILSQNVTVTAIIIPNMLARMVMRGIFLI
;
A
#
# COMPACT_ATOMS: atom_id res chain seq x y z
N MET A 1 -4.85 17.04 0.60
CA MET A 1 -3.77 16.29 -0.08
C MET A 1 -3.92 14.83 0.28
N LYS A 2 -3.93 13.92 -0.71
CA LYS A 2 -4.06 12.48 -0.45
C LYS A 2 -2.74 11.91 0.08
N PHE A 3 -2.82 10.83 0.85
CA PHE A 3 -1.63 10.11 1.33
C PHE A 3 -0.83 9.48 0.19
N ALA A 4 -1.53 8.80 -0.71
CA ALA A 4 -1.01 8.22 -1.93
C ALA A 4 -1.98 8.50 -3.09
N LYS A 5 -1.47 8.43 -4.31
CA LYS A 5 -2.27 8.34 -5.53
C LYS A 5 -2.36 6.87 -5.92
N VAL A 6 -3.56 6.37 -6.17
CA VAL A 6 -3.82 4.99 -6.62
C VAL A 6 -4.42 5.08 -8.02
N GLU A 7 -3.80 4.45 -8.99
CA GLU A 7 -4.28 4.45 -10.38
C GLU A 7 -3.82 3.22 -11.14
N MET A 8 -4.49 2.90 -12.25
CA MET A 8 -4.00 1.92 -13.22
C MET A 8 -3.10 2.64 -14.23
N SER A 9 -1.85 2.20 -14.41
CA SER A 9 -0.98 2.77 -15.44
C SER A 9 -1.19 2.11 -16.80
N ASN A 10 -1.60 0.85 -16.81
CA ASN A 10 -2.12 0.09 -17.95
C ASN A 10 -3.17 -0.91 -17.43
N SER A 11 -3.67 -1.84 -18.27
CA SER A 11 -4.70 -2.79 -17.85
C SER A 11 -4.26 -3.76 -16.73
N ASP A 12 -2.95 -3.89 -16.51
CA ASP A 12 -2.39 -5.01 -15.74
C ASP A 12 -1.56 -4.53 -14.53
N VAL A 13 -1.36 -3.21 -14.36
CA VAL A 13 -0.54 -2.64 -13.28
C VAL A 13 -1.30 -1.54 -12.55
N MET A 14 -1.56 -1.79 -11.27
CA MET A 14 -2.01 -0.79 -10.31
C MET A 14 -0.81 -0.14 -9.62
N GLU A 15 -0.67 1.17 -9.78
CA GLU A 15 0.39 1.97 -9.16
C GLU A 15 -0.11 2.72 -7.93
N ILE A 16 0.66 2.62 -6.84
CA ILE A 16 0.45 3.34 -5.59
C ILE A 16 1.64 4.26 -5.36
N ASN A 17 1.44 5.56 -5.60
CA ASN A 17 2.49 6.58 -5.51
C ASN A 17 2.33 7.42 -4.22
N TYR A 18 3.29 7.32 -3.28
CA TYR A 18 3.20 8.02 -1.98
C TYR A 18 3.68 9.48 -2.05
N ASN A 19 2.91 10.41 -1.46
CA ASN A 19 3.17 11.86 -1.56
C ASN A 19 4.12 12.43 -0.48
N GLY A 20 4.78 11.58 0.31
CA GLY A 20 5.75 12.02 1.34
C GLY A 20 5.19 12.88 2.47
N ILE A 21 3.93 12.66 2.80
CA ILE A 21 3.24 13.32 3.92
C ILE A 21 3.03 12.34 5.06
N ASN A 22 2.87 12.85 6.28
CA ASN A 22 2.32 12.07 7.37
C ASN A 22 0.79 12.18 7.29
N PRO A 23 0.06 11.10 6.96
CA PRO A 23 -1.37 11.18 6.82
C PRO A 23 -2.05 11.30 8.19
N THR A 24 -3.22 11.94 8.22
CA THR A 24 -4.16 11.74 9.33
C THR A 24 -4.74 10.33 9.28
N LYS A 25 -5.40 9.89 10.36
CA LYS A 25 -6.11 8.60 10.38
C LYS A 25 -7.12 8.50 9.24
N ASP A 26 -7.95 9.52 9.06
CA ASP A 26 -8.97 9.54 8.00
C ASP A 26 -8.36 9.47 6.59
N GLN A 27 -7.25 10.16 6.36
CA GLN A 27 -6.53 10.08 5.08
C GLN A 27 -5.95 8.69 4.83
N PHE A 28 -5.49 8.03 5.90
CA PHE A 28 -4.95 6.68 5.81
C PHE A 28 -6.05 5.65 5.55
N GLU A 29 -7.19 5.74 6.26
CA GLU A 29 -8.35 4.86 6.01
C GLU A 29 -8.93 5.07 4.60
N ALA A 30 -9.02 6.32 4.13
CA ALA A 30 -9.44 6.60 2.76
C ALA A 30 -8.51 5.97 1.72
N TYR A 31 -7.20 5.99 1.97
CA TYR A 31 -6.22 5.28 1.15
C TYR A 31 -6.42 3.76 1.16
N LEU A 32 -6.58 3.15 2.34
CA LEU A 32 -6.78 1.70 2.46
C LEU A 32 -8.04 1.25 1.73
N LYS A 33 -9.11 2.05 1.81
CA LYS A 33 -10.34 1.82 1.06
C LYS A 33 -10.13 1.95 -0.45
N GLU A 34 -9.46 3.01 -0.90
CA GLU A 34 -9.18 3.21 -2.33
C GLU A 34 -8.36 2.04 -2.92
N VAL A 35 -7.40 1.50 -2.16
CA VAL A 35 -6.61 0.34 -2.59
C VAL A 35 -7.49 -0.91 -2.72
N ILE A 36 -8.31 -1.25 -1.73
CA ILE A 36 -9.10 -2.48 -1.81
C ILE A 36 -10.18 -2.39 -2.91
N ASP A 37 -10.84 -1.25 -3.05
CA ASP A 37 -11.84 -1.02 -4.10
C ASP A 37 -11.20 -1.22 -5.49
N MET A 38 -9.97 -0.74 -5.69
CA MET A 38 -9.25 -0.91 -6.95
C MET A 38 -8.81 -2.37 -7.19
N VAL A 39 -8.42 -3.10 -6.14
CA VAL A 39 -8.08 -4.53 -6.24
C VAL A 39 -9.29 -5.37 -6.63
N GLU A 40 -10.46 -5.10 -6.07
CA GLU A 40 -11.68 -5.81 -6.42
C GLU A 40 -12.15 -5.50 -7.85
N GLN A 41 -11.95 -4.27 -8.32
CA GLN A 41 -12.32 -3.85 -9.68
C GLN A 41 -11.35 -4.37 -10.76
N ASN A 42 -10.11 -4.69 -10.40
CA ASN A 42 -9.05 -5.07 -11.33
C ASN A 42 -8.34 -6.36 -10.89
N PRO A 43 -9.06 -7.50 -10.81
CA PRO A 43 -8.46 -8.77 -10.41
C PRO A 43 -7.39 -9.21 -11.41
N GLY A 44 -6.27 -9.71 -10.89
CA GLY A 44 -5.09 -10.10 -11.68
C GLY A 44 -4.10 -8.97 -11.94
N ALA A 45 -4.37 -7.74 -11.48
CA ALA A 45 -3.41 -6.66 -11.59
C ALA A 45 -2.19 -6.89 -10.69
N ALA A 46 -1.01 -6.56 -11.22
CA ALA A 46 0.20 -6.37 -10.43
C ALA A 46 0.09 -5.08 -9.61
N GLN A 47 0.63 -5.08 -8.40
CA GLN A 47 0.74 -3.88 -7.57
C GLN A 47 2.17 -3.34 -7.58
N LEU A 48 2.32 -2.05 -7.87
CA LEU A 48 3.58 -1.33 -7.74
C LEU A 48 3.43 -0.21 -6.70
N TYR A 49 4.09 -0.38 -5.56
CA TYR A 49 4.17 0.64 -4.52
C TYR A 49 5.42 1.49 -4.70
N ASP A 50 5.27 2.72 -5.20
CA ASP A 50 6.36 3.70 -5.27
C ASP A 50 6.45 4.51 -3.97
N GLY A 51 7.29 4.00 -3.07
CA GLY A 51 7.68 4.62 -1.82
C GLY A 51 8.90 5.53 -1.91
N THR A 52 9.29 6.02 -3.09
CA THR A 52 10.45 6.92 -3.25
C THR A 52 10.39 8.11 -2.30
N ASN A 53 9.21 8.68 -2.12
CA ASN A 53 8.99 9.81 -1.23
C ASN A 53 8.38 9.43 0.12
N ILE A 54 8.20 8.14 0.43
CA ILE A 54 7.44 7.73 1.60
C ILE A 54 8.12 8.17 2.91
N LYS A 55 7.32 8.73 3.82
CA LYS A 55 7.76 8.98 5.20
C LYS A 55 7.49 7.76 6.06
N LEU A 56 8.29 7.57 7.10
CA LEU A 56 8.03 6.54 8.08
C LEU A 56 6.70 6.84 8.78
N LEU A 57 5.70 6.00 8.54
CA LEU A 57 4.38 6.13 9.16
C LEU A 57 4.50 6.06 10.69
N PRO A 58 3.69 6.82 11.44
CA PRO A 58 3.50 6.64 12.88
C PRO A 58 3.17 5.18 13.26
N ALA A 59 3.54 4.78 14.48
CA ALA A 59 3.43 3.39 14.92
C ALA A 59 1.99 2.84 14.87
N ASP A 60 1.01 3.66 15.25
CA ASP A 60 -0.41 3.31 15.20
C ASP A 60 -0.88 3.04 13.76
N LEU A 61 -0.46 3.86 12.80
CA LEU A 61 -0.78 3.65 11.38
C LEU A 61 -0.08 2.42 10.79
N ARG A 62 1.15 2.11 11.22
CA ARG A 62 1.83 0.87 10.82
C ARG A 62 1.11 -0.37 11.34
N ILE A 63 0.68 -0.35 12.60
CA ILE A 63 -0.11 -1.44 13.20
C ILE A 63 -1.44 -1.59 12.46
N ARG A 64 -2.12 -0.48 12.18
CA ARG A 64 -3.36 -0.48 11.40
C ARG A 64 -3.16 -1.07 10.02
N HIS A 65 -2.09 -0.71 9.32
CA HIS A 65 -1.77 -1.28 8.01
C HIS A 65 -1.60 -2.80 8.07
N GLY A 66 -0.84 -3.30 9.05
CA GLY A 66 -0.68 -4.75 9.25
C GLY A 66 -2.00 -5.47 9.54
N LYS A 67 -2.89 -4.86 10.34
CA LYS A 67 -4.24 -5.40 10.56
C LYS A 67 -5.07 -5.41 9.28
N TRP A 68 -5.04 -4.33 8.51
CA TRP A 68 -5.75 -4.22 7.23
C TRP A 68 -5.30 -5.30 6.24
N ILE A 69 -3.99 -5.58 6.16
CA ILE A 69 -3.47 -6.67 5.31
C ILE A 69 -4.08 -8.01 5.74
N LYS A 70 -4.12 -8.30 7.04
CA LYS A 70 -4.72 -9.54 7.58
C LYS A 70 -6.23 -9.62 7.35
N GLU A 71 -6.94 -8.50 7.53
CA GLU A 71 -8.38 -8.40 7.29
C GLU A 71 -8.75 -8.68 5.82
N ASN A 72 -7.85 -8.35 4.89
CA ASN A 72 -8.09 -8.44 3.44
C ASN A 72 -7.21 -9.49 2.75
N GLU A 73 -6.56 -10.39 3.50
CA GLU A 73 -5.60 -11.37 2.97
C GLU A 73 -6.22 -12.23 1.86
N GLY A 74 -7.48 -12.63 2.02
CA GLY A 74 -8.20 -13.40 1.01
C GLY A 74 -8.35 -12.66 -0.32
N ILE A 75 -8.81 -11.40 -0.27
CA ILE A 75 -8.99 -10.58 -1.47
C ILE A 75 -7.63 -10.29 -2.12
N LEU A 76 -6.63 -9.91 -1.32
CA LEU A 76 -5.30 -9.59 -1.82
C LEU A 76 -4.62 -10.79 -2.47
N SER A 77 -4.67 -11.97 -1.84
CA SER A 77 -4.05 -13.19 -2.37
C SER A 77 -4.74 -13.74 -3.62
N GLN A 78 -6.05 -13.52 -3.77
CA GLN A 78 -6.82 -13.97 -4.93
C GLN A 78 -6.69 -13.01 -6.12
N ASN A 79 -6.66 -11.70 -5.85
CA ASN A 79 -6.81 -10.68 -6.89
C ASN A 79 -5.51 -9.97 -7.26
N VAL A 80 -4.42 -10.14 -6.50
CA VAL A 80 -3.12 -9.52 -6.80
C VAL A 80 -2.13 -10.59 -7.27
N THR A 81 -1.65 -10.47 -8.51
CA THR A 81 -0.71 -11.45 -9.09
C THR A 81 0.70 -11.31 -8.52
N VAL A 82 1.15 -10.07 -8.31
CA VAL A 82 2.48 -9.78 -7.78
C VAL A 82 2.49 -8.41 -7.12
N THR A 83 3.29 -8.26 -6.06
CA THR A 83 3.52 -6.99 -5.38
C THR A 83 4.98 -6.60 -5.49
N ALA A 84 5.25 -5.46 -6.11
CA ALA A 84 6.55 -4.82 -6.17
C ALA A 84 6.56 -3.55 -5.31
N ILE A 85 7.65 -3.32 -4.58
CA ILE A 85 7.77 -2.18 -3.65
C ILE A 85 9.10 -1.48 -3.87
N ILE A 86 9.05 -0.20 -4.25
CA ILE A 86 10.21 0.67 -4.42
C ILE A 86 10.37 1.51 -3.16
N ILE A 87 11.39 1.22 -2.35
CA ILE A 87 11.75 2.04 -1.19
C ILE A 87 13.26 2.29 -1.22
N PRO A 88 13.71 3.52 -1.49
CA PRO A 88 15.14 3.84 -1.53
C PRO A 88 15.76 3.92 -0.13
N ASN A 89 14.98 4.29 0.89
CA ASN A 89 15.46 4.45 2.26
C ASN A 89 15.66 3.10 2.97
N MET A 90 16.88 2.84 3.46
CA MET A 90 17.24 1.58 4.11
C MET A 90 16.43 1.29 5.39
N LEU A 91 16.15 2.30 6.21
CA LEU A 91 15.38 2.14 7.44
C LEU A 91 13.93 1.78 7.12
N ALA A 92 13.31 2.47 6.16
CA ALA A 92 11.95 2.15 5.71
C ALA A 92 11.87 0.74 5.09
N ARG A 93 12.89 0.31 4.33
CA ARG A 93 12.98 -1.07 3.83
C ARG A 93 13.02 -2.11 4.96
N MET A 94 13.79 -1.86 6.02
CA MET A 94 13.87 -2.78 7.17
C MET A 94 12.53 -2.88 7.89
N VAL A 95 11.85 -1.77 8.13
CA VAL A 95 10.53 -1.75 8.77
C VAL A 95 9.50 -2.52 7.94
N MET A 96 9.47 -2.29 6.62
CA MET A 96 8.56 -3.00 5.72
C MET A 96 8.81 -4.51 5.68
N ARG A 97 10.08 -4.95 5.67
CA ARG A 97 10.40 -6.38 5.80
C ARG A 97 9.84 -6.97 7.08
N GLY A 98 9.89 -6.22 8.19
CA GLY A 98 9.28 -6.63 9.46
C GLY A 98 7.76 -6.80 9.39
N ILE A 99 7.06 -5.98 8.61
CA ILE A 99 5.59 -6.11 8.41
C ILE A 99 5.23 -7.41 7.69
N PHE A 100 6.04 -7.84 6.72
CA PHE A 100 5.82 -9.09 5.96
C PHE A 100 6.40 -10.35 6.60
N LEU A 101 7.09 -10.24 7.75
CA LEU A 101 7.70 -11.38 8.46
C LEU A 101 6.76 -12.06 9.46
N ILE A 102 5.54 -11.51 9.65
CA ILE A 102 4.50 -11.94 10.61
C ILE A 102 3.20 -12.19 9.86
#